data_AF-A0A7G8VUB7-F1
#
_entry.id   AF-A0A7G8VUB7-F1
#
_cell.length_a   1.000
_cell.length_b   1.000
_cell.length_c   1.000
_cell.angle_alpha   90.00
_cell.angle_beta   90.00
_cell.angle_gamma   90.00
#
_symmetry.space_group_name_H-M   'P 1'
#
loop_
_entity.id
_entity.type
_entity.pdbx_description
1 polymer ?
#
loop_
_entity_poly.entity_id
_entity_poly.type
_entity_poly.pdbx_seq_one_letter_code
_entity_poly.pdbx_strand_id
1 'polypeptide(L)'
;MNLRYTYGDGNVWVGWFRSPVLDFAQPRVGWDHTFTLGPVRLLPSLQAASGGFVGGSLAVETGDSWFVGTGLGRTNLRNYANLNFDPNDSYTVYGGYKWPDGTALSLSLIRDNRMNPDQQDVHLVYRVPLPDRQRLTVDLLAKQGTVDGQFIRRTGLTVTYDWPRWFVRAAYDPKVNFTPQNMVRLSVGTRF
;
A
#
# COMPACT_ATOMS: atom_id res chain seq x y z
N MET A 1 -8.95 9.18 9.11
CA MET A 1 -8.95 8.22 10.24
C MET A 1 -9.04 6.80 9.69
N ASN A 2 -8.38 5.83 10.31
CA ASN A 2 -8.51 4.40 9.99
C ASN A 2 -8.50 3.62 11.31
N LEU A 3 -9.51 2.79 11.53
CA LEU A 3 -9.60 1.85 12.64
C LEU A 3 -9.54 0.45 12.04
N ARG A 4 -8.60 -0.37 12.53
CA ARG A 4 -8.34 -1.71 12.04
C ARG A 4 -8.42 -2.71 13.19
N TYR A 5 -9.04 -3.85 12.91
CA TYR A 5 -9.07 -5.01 13.78
C TYR A 5 -8.45 -6.20 13.06
N THR A 6 -7.52 -6.87 13.72
CA THR A 6 -6.82 -8.06 13.22
C THR A 6 -7.37 -9.29 13.96
N TYR A 7 -7.77 -10.32 13.21
CA TYR A 7 -8.29 -11.57 13.74
C TYR A 7 -7.63 -12.74 13.00
N GLY A 8 -6.83 -13.53 13.73
CA GLY A 8 -6.01 -14.57 13.10
C GLY A 8 -5.17 -14.00 11.95
N ASP A 9 -5.34 -14.58 10.77
CA ASP A 9 -4.64 -14.20 9.52
C ASP A 9 -5.39 -13.15 8.68
N GLY A 10 -6.42 -12.51 9.24
CA GLY A 10 -7.25 -11.53 8.55
C GLY A 10 -7.33 -10.18 9.24
N ASN A 11 -7.76 -9.18 8.47
CA ASN A 11 -8.04 -7.85 8.95
C ASN A 11 -9.39 -7.36 8.45
N VAL A 12 -10.05 -6.54 9.27
CA VAL A 12 -11.14 -5.66 8.85
C VAL A 12 -10.79 -4.24 9.28
N TRP A 13 -11.22 -3.26 8.50
CA TRP A 13 -11.03 -1.87 8.86
C TRP A 13 -12.17 -0.99 8.39
N VAL A 14 -12.38 0.09 9.13
CA VAL A 14 -13.25 1.20 8.78
C VAL A 14 -12.43 2.47 8.72
N GLY A 15 -12.73 3.33 7.76
CA GLY A 15 -11.98 4.54 7.51
C GLY A 15 -12.88 5.71 7.19
N TRP A 16 -12.37 6.91 7.48
CA TRP A 16 -13.00 8.17 7.11
C TRP A 16 -11.94 9.08 6.49
N PHE A 17 -12.15 9.45 5.23
CA PHE A 17 -11.39 10.47 4.52
C PHE A 17 -12.17 11.79 4.52
N ARG A 18 -11.48 12.90 4.76
CA ARG A 18 -12.02 14.25 4.63
C ARG A 18 -10.96 15.14 4.01
N SER A 19 -11.35 15.89 2.98
CA SER A 19 -10.58 17.00 2.43
C SER A 19 -11.43 18.26 2.53
N PRO A 20 -11.12 19.20 3.45
CA PRO A 20 -11.82 20.47 3.54
C PRO A 20 -11.69 21.32 2.28
N VAL A 21 -10.51 21.32 1.65
CA VAL A 21 -10.21 22.10 0.44
C VAL A 21 -11.03 21.63 -0.76
N LEU A 22 -11.31 20.34 -0.86
CA LEU A 22 -12.14 19.77 -1.93
C LEU A 22 -13.62 19.67 -1.55
N ASP A 23 -13.99 20.12 -0.35
CA ASP A 23 -15.25 19.84 0.31
C ASP A 23 -15.74 18.38 0.14
N PHE A 24 -14.81 17.43 0.24
CA PHE A 24 -15.08 16.02 -0.04
C PHE A 24 -14.89 15.18 1.21
N ALA A 25 -15.79 14.22 1.44
CA ALA A 25 -15.64 13.25 2.51
C ALA A 25 -16.12 11.86 2.08
N GLN A 26 -15.45 10.83 2.57
CA GLN A 26 -15.71 9.46 2.16
C GLN A 26 -15.46 8.48 3.31
N PRO A 27 -16.51 7.87 3.90
CA PRO A 27 -16.39 6.66 4.68
C PRO A 27 -16.01 5.49 3.78
N ARG A 28 -15.22 4.59 4.36
CA ARG A 28 -14.58 3.47 3.67
C ARG A 28 -14.57 2.26 4.59
N VAL A 29 -14.61 1.09 3.99
CA VAL A 29 -14.42 -0.18 4.69
C VAL A 29 -13.52 -1.08 3.86
N GLY A 30 -12.85 -2.02 4.51
CA GLY A 30 -12.13 -3.05 3.80
C GLY A 30 -11.84 -4.27 4.65
N TRP A 31 -11.42 -5.30 3.94
CA TRP A 31 -11.18 -6.64 4.45
C TRP A 31 -10.02 -7.26 3.67
N ASP A 32 -9.16 -7.99 4.37
CA ASP A 32 -8.11 -8.81 3.77
C ASP A 32 -7.88 -10.06 4.61
N HIS A 33 -7.36 -11.11 3.99
CA HIS A 33 -7.06 -12.39 4.66
C HIS A 33 -5.88 -13.08 3.98
N THR A 34 -5.10 -13.85 4.74
CA THR A 34 -4.06 -14.74 4.21
C THR A 34 -4.47 -16.20 4.35
N PHE A 35 -4.68 -16.90 3.24
CA PHE A 35 -4.92 -18.35 3.24
C PHE A 35 -3.63 -19.09 2.94
N THR A 36 -3.13 -19.86 3.91
CA THR A 36 -1.93 -20.69 3.73
C THR A 36 -2.31 -22.07 3.19
N LEU A 37 -1.88 -22.37 1.97
CA LEU A 37 -2.16 -23.58 1.21
C LEU A 37 -0.84 -24.34 0.94
N GLY A 38 -0.28 -24.93 1.99
CA GLY A 38 1.05 -25.55 1.93
C GLY A 38 2.14 -24.50 1.70
N PRO A 39 2.98 -24.62 0.64
CA PRO A 39 4.05 -23.65 0.38
C PRO A 39 3.55 -22.32 -0.21
N VAL A 40 2.26 -22.24 -0.55
CA VAL A 40 1.66 -21.07 -1.22
C VAL A 40 0.72 -20.35 -0.27
N ARG A 41 0.71 -19.02 -0.34
CA ARG A 41 -0.25 -18.14 0.36
C ARG A 41 -1.13 -17.42 -0.67
N LEU A 42 -2.44 -17.46 -0.45
CA LEU A 42 -3.42 -16.68 -1.21
C LEU A 42 -3.84 -15.46 -0.39
N LEU A 43 -3.79 -14.28 -1.00
CA LEU A 43 -3.93 -12.98 -0.34
C LEU A 43 -5.06 -12.18 -1.01
N PRO A 44 -6.34 -12.51 -0.77
CA PRO A 44 -7.45 -11.69 -1.23
C PRO A 44 -7.61 -10.42 -0.40
N SER A 45 -8.06 -9.35 -1.05
CA SER A 45 -8.52 -8.13 -0.38
C SER A 45 -9.75 -7.54 -1.06
N LEU A 46 -10.58 -6.88 -0.27
CA LEU A 46 -11.76 -6.15 -0.71
C LEU A 46 -11.84 -4.80 0.00
N GLN A 47 -12.32 -3.79 -0.71
CA GLN A 47 -12.62 -2.49 -0.15
C GLN A 47 -13.84 -1.86 -0.82
N ALA A 48 -14.56 -1.05 -0.05
CA ALA A 48 -15.68 -0.26 -0.53
C ALA A 48 -15.64 1.15 0.07
N ALA A 49 -16.30 2.08 -0.61
CA ALA A 49 -16.41 3.45 -0.15
C ALA A 49 -17.75 4.07 -0.54
N SER A 50 -18.17 5.13 0.18
CA SER A 50 -19.37 5.88 -0.24
C SER A 50 -19.20 6.43 -1.66
N GLY A 51 -20.33 6.66 -2.34
CA GLY A 51 -20.34 6.92 -3.79
C GLY A 51 -20.40 5.64 -4.64
N GLY A 52 -20.41 4.47 -4.01
CA GLY A 52 -20.58 3.15 -4.65
C GLY A 52 -19.29 2.55 -5.17
N PHE A 53 -18.13 3.05 -4.75
CA PHE A 53 -16.84 2.45 -5.10
C PHE A 53 -16.70 1.07 -4.48
N VAL A 54 -16.24 0.11 -5.28
CA VAL A 54 -15.85 -1.23 -4.87
C VAL A 54 -14.58 -1.60 -5.62
N GLY A 55 -13.61 -2.15 -4.88
CA GLY A 55 -12.39 -2.69 -5.46
C GLY A 55 -11.86 -3.85 -4.65
N GLY A 56 -11.01 -4.65 -5.26
CA GLY A 56 -10.36 -5.77 -4.61
C GLY A 56 -9.12 -6.21 -5.34
N SER A 57 -8.37 -7.08 -4.69
CA SER A 57 -7.21 -7.71 -5.30
C SER A 57 -7.10 -9.17 -4.89
N LEU A 58 -6.36 -9.92 -5.68
CA LEU A 58 -5.93 -11.27 -5.36
C LEU A 58 -4.45 -11.38 -5.64
N ALA A 59 -3.67 -11.80 -4.66
CA ALA A 59 -2.27 -12.14 -4.85
C ALA A 59 -1.97 -13.58 -4.43
N VAL A 60 -0.95 -14.16 -5.03
CA VAL A 60 -0.37 -15.46 -4.69
C VAL A 60 1.09 -15.23 -4.34
N GLU A 61 1.54 -15.80 -3.23
CA GLU A 61 2.91 -15.70 -2.74
C GLU A 61 3.43 -17.10 -2.40
N THR A 62 4.74 -17.32 -2.56
CA THR A 62 5.41 -18.55 -2.12
C THR A 62 6.75 -18.22 -1.48
N GLY A 63 7.26 -19.15 -0.66
CA GLY A 63 8.54 -19.07 0.01
C GLY A 63 8.47 -18.49 1.43
N ASP A 64 9.59 -18.60 2.15
CA ASP A 64 9.72 -18.24 3.56
C ASP A 64 10.71 -17.07 3.73
N SER A 65 12.00 -17.38 3.87
CA SER A 65 13.06 -16.37 3.93
C SER A 65 13.20 -15.65 2.59
N TRP A 66 13.41 -16.39 1.51
CA TRP A 66 13.20 -15.87 0.16
C TRP A 66 11.73 -16.05 -0.20
N PHE A 67 11.10 -14.97 -0.66
CA PHE A 67 9.71 -15.03 -1.08
C PHE A 67 9.51 -14.27 -2.39
N VAL A 68 8.51 -14.70 -3.13
CA VAL A 68 8.08 -14.08 -4.38
C VAL A 68 6.57 -14.20 -4.51
N GLY A 69 5.94 -13.19 -5.11
CA GLY A 69 4.52 -13.19 -5.35
C GLY A 69 4.12 -12.33 -6.54
N THR A 70 2.89 -12.56 -6.96
CA THR A 70 2.23 -11.79 -8.02
C THR A 70 0.77 -11.53 -7.63
N GLY A 71 0.19 -10.46 -8.13
CA GLY A 71 -1.19 -10.12 -7.85
C GLY A 71 -1.88 -9.31 -8.94
N LEU A 72 -3.20 -9.28 -8.85
CA LEU A 72 -4.07 -8.52 -9.72
C LEU A 72 -5.04 -7.71 -8.88
N GLY A 73 -5.18 -6.42 -9.17
CA GLY A 73 -6.17 -5.54 -8.60
C GLY A 73 -7.23 -5.11 -9.63
N ARG A 74 -8.46 -4.93 -9.17
CA ARG A 74 -9.60 -4.49 -9.98
C ARG A 74 -10.53 -3.58 -9.18
N THR A 75 -11.06 -2.56 -9.85
CA THR A 75 -12.14 -1.73 -9.29
C THR A 75 -13.34 -1.66 -10.24
N ASN A 76 -14.46 -1.16 -9.72
CA ASN A 76 -15.63 -0.82 -10.53
C ASN A 76 -15.53 0.57 -11.21
N LEU A 77 -14.33 1.18 -11.22
CA LEU A 77 -14.01 2.48 -11.83
C LEU A 77 -14.78 3.68 -11.28
N ARG A 78 -15.51 3.53 -10.17
CA ARG A 78 -16.11 4.69 -9.50
C ARG A 78 -15.05 5.49 -8.76
N ASN A 79 -15.25 6.81 -8.71
CA ASN A 79 -14.34 7.72 -8.02
C ASN A 79 -14.22 7.41 -6.53
N TYR A 80 -13.00 7.47 -6.02
CA TYR A 80 -12.68 7.30 -4.61
C TYR A 80 -11.39 8.03 -4.25
N ALA A 81 -11.21 8.32 -2.96
CA ALA A 81 -9.94 8.83 -2.47
C ALA A 81 -8.91 7.69 -2.36
N ASN A 82 -8.03 7.57 -3.35
CA ASN A 82 -6.93 6.61 -3.28
C ASN A 82 -5.88 7.08 -2.25
N LEU A 83 -5.72 6.28 -1.20
CA LEU A 83 -4.76 6.55 -0.12
C LEU A 83 -3.53 5.65 -0.20
N ASN A 84 -3.49 4.68 -1.12
CA ASN A 84 -2.36 3.77 -1.25
C ASN A 84 -1.24 4.36 -2.12
N PHE A 85 -1.55 5.41 -2.89
CA PHE A 85 -0.64 6.07 -3.85
C PHE A 85 -0.24 5.25 -5.08
N ASP A 86 -0.50 3.95 -5.06
CA ASP A 86 -0.31 3.04 -6.18
C ASP A 86 -1.60 2.83 -7.00
N PRO A 87 -1.50 2.43 -8.29
CA PRO A 87 -2.64 2.01 -9.09
C PRO A 87 -3.39 0.81 -8.47
N ASN A 88 -4.72 0.90 -8.39
CA ASN A 88 -5.57 -0.17 -7.82
C ASN A 88 -6.04 -1.17 -8.89
N ASP A 89 -6.30 -0.73 -10.12
CA ASP A 89 -6.45 -1.62 -11.27
C ASP A 89 -5.04 -1.91 -11.81
N SER A 90 -4.39 -2.93 -11.27
CA SER A 90 -2.98 -3.18 -11.50
C SER A 90 -2.64 -4.65 -11.60
N TYR A 91 -1.47 -4.93 -12.18
CA TYR A 91 -0.74 -6.14 -11.83
C TYR A 91 0.43 -5.76 -10.91
N THR A 92 0.74 -6.67 -9.99
CA THR A 92 1.82 -6.51 -9.03
C THR A 92 2.75 -7.70 -9.14
N VAL A 93 4.06 -7.47 -9.14
CA VAL A 93 5.06 -8.52 -8.92
C VAL A 93 5.97 -8.05 -7.81
N TYR A 94 6.29 -8.94 -6.89
CA TYR A 94 7.10 -8.59 -5.73
C TYR A 94 7.88 -9.78 -5.21
N GLY A 95 8.91 -9.50 -4.44
CA GLY A 95 9.70 -10.52 -3.76
C GLY A 95 10.72 -9.88 -2.84
N GLY A 96 11.41 -10.72 -2.09
CA GLY A 96 12.37 -10.21 -1.12
C GLY A 96 13.00 -11.29 -0.29
N TYR A 97 13.73 -10.82 0.72
CA TYR A 97 14.38 -11.66 1.70
C TYR A 97 14.06 -11.22 3.12
N LYS A 98 13.80 -12.19 3.99
CA LYS A 98 13.59 -12.03 5.43
C LYS A 98 14.73 -12.74 6.15
N TRP A 99 15.49 -11.99 6.94
CA TRP A 99 16.54 -12.52 7.78
C TRP A 99 15.96 -13.07 9.10
N PRO A 100 16.65 -14.01 9.76
CA PRO A 100 16.18 -14.60 11.02
C PRO A 100 16.04 -13.60 12.18
N ASP A 101 16.79 -12.50 12.14
CA ASP A 101 16.72 -11.42 13.12
C ASP A 101 15.45 -10.56 12.99
N GLY A 102 14.64 -10.77 11.95
CA GLY A 102 13.44 -10.01 11.64
C GLY A 102 13.68 -8.85 10.66
N THR A 103 14.92 -8.62 10.22
CA THR A 103 15.23 -7.72 9.13
C THR A 103 14.57 -8.23 7.85
N ALA A 104 14.09 -7.33 6.99
CA ALA A 104 13.52 -7.70 5.70
C ALA A 104 13.80 -6.64 4.64
N LEU A 105 14.01 -7.09 3.41
CA LEU A 105 14.15 -6.28 2.21
C LEU A 105 13.21 -6.82 1.15
N SER A 106 12.39 -5.96 0.57
CA SER A 106 11.45 -6.35 -0.49
C SER A 106 11.44 -5.34 -1.61
N LEU A 107 11.33 -5.84 -2.84
CA LEU A 107 11.11 -5.07 -4.04
C LEU A 107 9.72 -5.39 -4.59
N SER A 108 8.97 -4.38 -4.99
CA SER A 108 7.71 -4.56 -5.72
C SER A 108 7.63 -3.64 -6.94
N LEU A 109 6.96 -4.13 -7.98
CA LEU A 109 6.49 -3.38 -9.13
C LEU A 109 4.96 -3.41 -9.11
N ILE A 110 4.34 -2.25 -9.15
CA ILE A 110 2.89 -2.08 -9.35
C ILE A 110 2.70 -1.30 -10.63
N ARG A 111 1.95 -1.84 -11.58
CA ARG A 111 1.68 -1.18 -12.85
C ARG A 111 0.21 -1.19 -13.14
N ASP A 112 -0.34 -0.02 -13.48
CA ASP A 112 -1.71 0.08 -13.97
C ASP A 112 -1.85 -0.81 -15.21
N ASN A 113 -2.94 -1.55 -15.28
CA ASN A 113 -3.18 -2.51 -16.35
C ASN A 113 -4.53 -2.31 -17.02
N ARG A 114 -5.08 -1.10 -16.89
CA ARG A 114 -6.40 -0.77 -17.38
C ARG A 114 -6.44 0.62 -18.01
N MET A 115 -6.44 1.68 -17.22
CA MET A 115 -6.71 3.03 -17.73
C MET A 115 -5.44 3.76 -18.15
N ASN A 116 -4.33 3.51 -17.47
CA ASN A 116 -3.07 4.23 -17.72
C ASN A 116 -1.87 3.26 -17.74
N PRO A 117 -1.76 2.36 -18.72
CA PRO A 117 -0.78 1.27 -18.67
C PRO A 117 0.69 1.69 -18.67
N ASP A 118 1.01 2.97 -18.81
CA ASP A 118 2.35 3.52 -18.69
C ASP A 118 2.69 3.99 -17.26
N GLN A 119 1.69 4.09 -16.38
CA GLN A 119 1.84 4.43 -14.97
C GLN A 119 2.25 3.22 -14.14
N GLN A 120 3.37 3.36 -13.44
CA GLN A 120 3.91 2.33 -12.55
C GLN A 120 4.73 2.91 -11.41
N ASP A 121 4.76 2.14 -10.33
CA ASP A 121 5.50 2.41 -9.11
C ASP A 121 6.38 1.20 -8.78
N VAL A 122 7.63 1.48 -8.41
CA VAL A 122 8.58 0.49 -7.90
C VAL A 122 8.94 0.87 -6.48
N HIS A 123 8.76 -0.04 -5.54
CA HIS A 123 9.10 0.17 -4.13
C HIS A 123 10.26 -0.71 -3.73
N LEU A 124 11.24 -0.12 -3.05
CA LEU A 124 12.26 -0.83 -2.30
C LEU A 124 12.03 -0.57 -0.82
N VAL A 125 11.49 -1.57 -0.13
CA VAL A 125 11.15 -1.48 1.29
C VAL A 125 12.19 -2.23 2.11
N TYR A 126 12.83 -1.51 3.02
CA TYR A 126 13.75 -2.06 4.01
C TYR A 126 13.16 -1.90 5.40
N ARG A 127 13.12 -2.99 6.16
CA ARG A 127 12.55 -3.07 7.50
C ARG A 127 13.56 -3.65 8.46
N VAL A 128 13.80 -2.96 9.56
CA VAL A 128 14.80 -3.35 10.56
C VAL A 128 14.16 -3.35 11.94
N PRO A 129 14.20 -4.47 12.67
CA PRO A 129 13.84 -4.50 14.07
C PRO A 129 14.90 -3.77 14.90
N LEU A 130 14.45 -3.04 15.91
CA LEU A 130 15.28 -2.30 16.85
C LEU A 130 15.03 -2.85 18.27
N PRO A 131 15.89 -2.51 19.25
CA PRO A 131 15.68 -2.89 20.64
C PRO A 131 14.29 -2.50 21.17
N ASP A 132 13.84 -3.16 22.24
CA ASP A 132 12.56 -2.90 22.90
C ASP A 132 11.33 -3.06 21.99
N ARG A 133 11.40 -4.00 21.05
CA ARG A 133 10.32 -4.32 20.08
C ARG A 133 9.98 -3.10 19.20
N GLN A 134 10.94 -2.21 18.99
CA GLN A 134 10.83 -1.08 18.08
C GLN A 134 11.16 -1.52 16.65
N ARG A 135 10.81 -0.71 15.66
CA ARG A 135 11.09 -1.02 14.26
C ARG A 135 11.20 0.23 13.40
N LEU A 136 12.19 0.25 12.52
CA LEU A 136 12.31 1.22 11.44
C LEU A 136 11.88 0.58 10.12
N THR A 137 11.07 1.29 9.33
CA THR A 137 10.78 0.92 7.95
C THR A 137 11.05 2.11 7.03
N VAL A 138 11.85 1.88 6.00
CA VAL A 138 12.16 2.83 4.94
C VAL A 138 11.65 2.26 3.63
N ASP A 139 10.95 3.08 2.84
CA ASP A 139 10.45 2.73 1.52
C ASP A 139 10.89 3.80 0.52
N LEU A 140 11.68 3.38 -0.47
CA LEU A 140 12.07 4.20 -1.60
C LEU A 140 11.13 3.90 -2.78
N LEU A 141 10.47 4.94 -3.26
CA LEU A 141 9.57 4.87 -4.40
C LEU A 141 10.29 5.37 -5.65
N ALA A 142 10.27 4.62 -6.75
CA ALA A 142 10.54 5.10 -8.09
C ALA A 142 9.27 5.03 -8.93
N LYS A 143 8.78 6.20 -9.37
CA LYS A 143 7.52 6.37 -10.09
C LYS A 143 7.77 6.81 -11.51
N GLN A 144 7.04 6.25 -12.47
CA GLN A 144 7.02 6.75 -13.85
C GLN A 144 5.65 6.59 -14.51
N GLY A 145 5.39 7.43 -15.51
CA GLY A 145 4.15 7.41 -16.29
C GLY A 145 3.79 8.78 -16.82
N THR A 146 2.72 8.88 -17.60
CA THR A 146 2.23 10.15 -18.15
C THR A 146 1.28 10.82 -17.18
N VAL A 147 1.54 12.11 -16.92
CA VAL A 147 0.70 13.01 -16.12
C VAL A 147 0.52 14.28 -16.94
N ASP A 148 -0.73 14.68 -17.22
CA ASP A 148 -1.06 15.85 -18.05
C ASP A 148 -0.31 15.89 -19.39
N GLY A 149 -0.24 14.75 -20.07
CA GLY A 149 0.42 14.62 -21.38
C GLY A 149 1.95 14.66 -21.32
N GLN A 150 2.56 14.75 -20.14
CA GLN A 150 4.00 14.72 -19.95
C GLN A 150 4.43 13.43 -19.26
N PHE A 151 5.39 12.73 -19.86
CA PHE A 151 6.02 11.58 -19.22
C PHE A 151 6.92 12.04 -18.08
N ILE A 152 6.71 11.49 -16.89
CA ILE A 152 7.47 11.81 -15.68
C ILE A 152 8.28 10.61 -15.20
N ARG A 153 9.37 10.92 -14.50
CA ARG A 153 10.10 10.01 -13.61
C ARG A 153 10.38 10.71 -12.31
N ARG A 154 9.99 10.12 -11.18
CA ARG A 154 10.10 10.76 -9.87
C ARG A 154 10.48 9.74 -8.80
N THR A 155 11.00 10.27 -7.68
CA THR A 155 11.40 9.46 -6.54
C THR A 155 10.70 9.98 -5.29
N GLY A 156 10.11 9.07 -4.53
CA GLY A 156 9.48 9.33 -3.24
C GLY A 156 10.21 8.61 -2.10
N LEU A 157 9.85 8.98 -0.88
CA LEU A 157 10.41 8.38 0.33
C LEU A 157 9.32 8.28 1.38
N THR A 158 9.20 7.11 2.00
CA THR A 158 8.44 6.92 3.23
C THR A 158 9.33 6.40 4.34
N VAL A 159 9.26 7.03 5.51
CA VAL A 159 9.92 6.58 6.73
C VAL A 159 8.86 6.35 7.79
N THR A 160 8.88 5.18 8.41
CA THR A 160 8.01 4.80 9.53
C THR A 160 8.85 4.37 10.70
N TYR A 161 8.55 4.92 11.87
CA TYR A 161 9.10 4.46 13.14
C TYR A 161 7.98 3.90 14.00
N ASP A 162 8.13 2.66 14.41
CA ASP A 162 7.18 1.94 15.27
C ASP A 162 7.78 1.76 16.67
N TRP A 163 7.06 2.24 17.67
CA TRP A 163 7.15 1.79 19.06
C TRP A 163 6.16 0.64 19.30
N PRO A 164 6.25 -0.08 20.43
CA PRO A 164 5.32 -1.16 20.75
C PRO A 164 3.84 -0.75 20.67
N ARG A 165 3.51 0.47 21.10
CA ARG A 165 2.13 0.99 21.17
C ARG A 165 1.80 2.12 20.21
N TRP A 166 2.79 2.72 19.56
CA TRP A 166 2.62 3.93 18.75
C TRP A 166 3.42 3.83 17.47
N PHE A 167 3.02 4.56 16.45
CA PHE A 167 3.87 4.76 15.29
C PHE A 167 3.75 6.18 14.75
N VAL A 168 4.82 6.61 14.09
CA VAL A 168 4.83 7.82 13.25
C VAL A 168 5.29 7.43 11.86
N ARG A 169 4.71 8.06 10.84
CA ARG A 169 5.10 7.89 9.45
C ARG A 169 5.10 9.24 8.75
N ALA A 170 6.15 9.49 7.99
CA ALA A 170 6.23 10.59 7.04
C ALA A 170 6.45 10.01 5.64
N ALA A 171 5.67 10.45 4.67
CA ALA A 171 5.77 10.04 3.28
C ALA A 171 5.82 11.29 2.39
N TYR A 172 6.77 11.34 1.47
CA TYR A 172 6.81 12.29 0.37
C TYR A 172 6.53 11.54 -0.93
N ASP A 173 5.40 11.86 -1.57
CA ASP A 173 5.00 11.31 -2.86
C ASP A 173 4.90 12.45 -3.90
N PRO A 174 5.88 12.57 -4.82
CA PRO A 174 5.78 13.50 -5.94
C PRO A 174 4.75 12.99 -6.96
N LYS A 175 3.91 13.89 -7.46
CA LYS A 175 2.85 13.54 -8.43
C LYS A 175 1.95 12.44 -7.86
N VAL A 176 1.37 12.74 -6.69
CA VAL A 176 0.56 11.84 -5.87
C VAL A 176 -0.60 11.27 -6.69
N ASN A 177 -0.79 9.94 -6.65
CA ASN A 177 -1.78 9.25 -7.48
C ASN A 177 -1.71 9.64 -8.99
N PHE A 178 -0.52 9.91 -9.52
CA PHE A 178 -0.31 10.39 -10.89
C PHE A 178 -1.08 11.69 -11.23
N THR A 179 -1.24 12.57 -10.24
CA THR A 179 -1.79 13.92 -10.43
C THR A 179 -0.65 14.96 -10.51
N PRO A 180 -0.93 16.22 -10.88
CA PRO A 180 0.08 17.28 -10.90
C PRO A 180 0.64 17.67 -9.52
N GLN A 181 -0.02 17.25 -8.44
CA GLN A 181 0.29 17.68 -7.07
C GLN A 181 1.38 16.81 -6.43
N ASN A 182 2.25 17.41 -5.64
CA ASN A 182 3.13 16.68 -4.74
C ASN A 182 2.48 16.63 -3.35
N MET A 183 2.69 15.55 -2.61
CA MET A 183 2.12 15.38 -1.28
C MET A 183 3.18 14.99 -0.25
N VAL A 184 3.16 15.69 0.89
CA VAL A 184 3.73 15.18 2.13
C VAL A 184 2.57 14.67 2.99
N ARG A 185 2.64 13.41 3.41
CA ARG A 185 1.67 12.80 4.32
C ARG A 185 2.34 12.47 5.64
N LEU A 186 1.79 13.02 6.72
CA LEU A 186 2.11 12.62 8.08
C LEU A 186 1.02 11.70 8.60
N SER A 187 1.41 10.63 9.29
CA SER A 187 0.48 9.70 9.94
C SER A 187 0.99 9.35 11.32
N VAL A 188 0.06 9.29 12.26
CA VAL A 188 0.30 8.80 13.63
C VAL A 188 -0.79 7.81 13.97
N GLY A 189 -0.48 6.84 14.83
CA GLY A 189 -1.47 5.89 15.29
C GLY A 189 -1.01 5.13 16.52
N THR A 190 -1.96 4.41 17.11
CA THR A 190 -1.77 3.62 18.32
C THR A 190 -2.26 2.19 18.13
N ARG A 191 -1.68 1.27 18.91
CA ARG A 191 -2.06 -0.14 19.01
C ARG A 191 -2.61 -0.37 20.41
N PHE A 192 -3.78 -1.00 20.49
CA PHE A 192 -4.50 -1.29 21.73
C PHE A 192 -5.14 -2.67 21.66
#